data_AF-A0A3D8I744-F1
#
_entry.id   AF-A0A3D8I744-F1
#
_cell.length_a   1.000
_cell.length_b   1.000
_cell.length_c   1.000
_cell.angle_alpha   90.00
_cell.angle_beta   90.00
_cell.angle_gamma   90.00
#
_symmetry.space_group_name_H-M   'P 1'
#
loop_
_entity.id
_entity.type
_entity.pdbx_description
1 polymer ?
#
loop_
_entity_poly.entity_id
_entity_poly.type
_entity_poly.pdbx_seq_one_letter_code
_entity_poly.pdbx_strand_id
1 'polypeptide(L)'
;MKILSNIVWIAFALLMIITGILGLLNPVGVFASLVLFLPWFLLVGAVANVIYYFVLRKKEGKYTNMLLIDALLSVLFAVIFFMQGILLTSISVVFFAAFMAMFKGILGFCYALELKQSKQSWALVCISSILSIILAVIFVVYPEIGGLSIGFILAFMMLMFGITSLCVWAGVRDLYHKQ
;
A
#
# COMPACT_ATOMS: atom_id res chain seq x y z
N MET A 1 -13.29 -23.97 -16.82
CA MET A 1 -12.82 -22.65 -16.32
C MET A 1 -12.68 -22.58 -14.79
N LYS A 2 -13.57 -23.17 -13.98
CA LYS A 2 -13.50 -23.14 -12.50
C LYS A 2 -12.22 -23.77 -11.90
N ILE A 3 -11.75 -24.90 -12.46
CA ILE A 3 -10.55 -25.60 -11.97
C ILE A 3 -9.27 -24.78 -12.18
N LEU A 4 -9.10 -24.22 -13.39
CA LEU A 4 -7.96 -23.35 -13.71
C LEU A 4 -7.94 -22.11 -12.81
N SER A 5 -9.09 -21.48 -12.60
CA SER A 5 -9.22 -20.33 -11.70
C SER A 5 -8.82 -20.66 -10.26
N ASN A 6 -9.22 -21.84 -9.76
CA ASN A 6 -8.86 -22.28 -8.40
C ASN A 6 -7.36 -22.51 -8.25
N ILE A 7 -6.72 -23.16 -9.23
CA ILE A 7 -5.28 -23.44 -9.20
C ILE A 7 -4.49 -22.13 -9.21
N VAL A 8 -4.85 -21.19 -10.09
CA VAL A 8 -4.18 -19.88 -10.19
C VAL A 8 -4.29 -19.11 -8.87
N TRP A 9 -5.44 -19.17 -8.21
CA TRP A 9 -5.68 -18.41 -6.99
C TRP A 9 -4.93 -18.97 -5.78
N ILE A 10 -4.85 -20.29 -5.63
CA ILE A 10 -4.02 -20.94 -4.61
C ILE A 10 -2.54 -20.66 -4.86
N ALA A 11 -2.09 -20.78 -6.10
CA ALA A 11 -0.70 -20.50 -6.47
C ALA A 11 -0.32 -19.06 -6.14
N PHE A 12 -1.18 -18.09 -6.44
CA PHE A 12 -0.99 -16.69 -6.07
C PHE A 12 -0.88 -16.50 -4.56
N ALA A 13 -1.80 -17.09 -3.77
CA ALA A 13 -1.76 -16.99 -2.31
C ALA A 13 -0.47 -17.60 -1.73
N LEU A 14 -0.04 -18.76 -2.22
CA LEU A 14 1.21 -19.40 -1.79
C LEU A 14 2.44 -18.55 -2.15
N LEU A 15 2.50 -18.02 -3.38
CA LEU A 15 3.58 -17.13 -3.78
C LEU A 15 3.66 -15.92 -2.85
N MET A 16 2.53 -15.27 -2.55
CA MET A 16 2.46 -14.13 -1.64
C MET A 16 2.99 -14.46 -0.24
N ILE A 17 2.60 -15.62 0.31
CA ILE A 17 3.10 -16.09 1.61
C ILE A 17 4.61 -16.32 1.56
N ILE A 18 5.12 -17.04 0.56
CA ILE A 18 6.54 -17.33 0.42
C ILE A 18 7.33 -16.03 0.27
N THR A 19 6.89 -15.12 -0.60
CA THR A 19 7.54 -13.81 -0.78
C THR A 19 7.48 -12.96 0.49
N GLY A 20 6.39 -13.03 1.25
CA GLY A 20 6.26 -12.34 2.53
C GLY A 20 7.23 -12.87 3.57
N ILE A 21 7.35 -14.20 3.71
CA ILE A 21 8.31 -14.85 4.62
C ILE A 21 9.75 -14.49 4.23
N LEU A 22 10.11 -14.67 2.96
CA LEU A 22 11.45 -14.31 2.46
C LEU A 22 11.73 -12.82 2.63
N GLY A 23 10.71 -11.98 2.45
CA GLY A 23 10.79 -10.55 2.65
C GLY A 23 11.04 -10.14 4.10
N LEU A 24 10.47 -10.86 5.07
CA LEU A 24 10.73 -10.62 6.49
C LEU A 24 12.17 -10.98 6.88
N LEU A 25 12.77 -11.95 6.20
CA LEU A 25 14.18 -12.32 6.40
C LEU A 25 15.14 -11.33 5.72
N ASN A 26 14.69 -10.65 4.67
CA ASN A 26 15.49 -9.65 3.94
C ASN A 26 14.69 -8.36 3.64
N PRO A 27 14.40 -7.55 4.67
CA PRO A 27 13.60 -6.33 4.53
C PRO A 27 14.28 -5.27 3.64
N VAL A 28 15.62 -5.23 3.65
CA VAL A 28 16.40 -4.32 2.79
C VAL A 28 16.18 -4.65 1.31
N GLY A 29 16.20 -5.94 0.96
CA GLY A 29 15.93 -6.39 -0.40
C GLY A 29 14.50 -6.08 -0.86
N VAL A 30 13.52 -6.20 0.03
CA VAL A 30 12.11 -5.81 -0.26
C VAL A 30 12.00 -4.31 -0.51
N PHE A 31 12.60 -3.49 0.35
CA PHE A 31 12.61 -2.05 0.17
C PHE A 31 13.32 -1.63 -1.12
N ALA A 32 14.48 -2.20 -1.43
CA ALA A 32 15.19 -1.95 -2.68
C ALA A 32 14.36 -2.35 -3.90
N SER A 33 13.63 -3.47 -3.81
CA SER A 33 12.71 -3.90 -4.86
C SER A 33 11.57 -2.90 -5.05
N LEU A 34 10.99 -2.38 -3.97
CA LEU A 34 9.99 -1.31 -4.05
C LEU A 34 10.56 -0.08 -4.76
N VAL A 35 11.74 0.40 -4.35
CA VAL A 35 12.38 1.58 -4.96
C VAL A 35 12.58 1.38 -6.46
N LEU A 36 12.99 0.19 -6.88
CA LEU A 36 13.21 -0.15 -8.29
C LEU A 36 11.89 -0.29 -9.07
N PHE A 37 10.87 -0.89 -8.48
CA PHE A 37 9.58 -1.15 -9.15
C PHE A 37 8.56 -0.02 -9.01
N LEU A 38 8.74 0.92 -8.09
CA LEU A 38 7.82 2.03 -7.84
C LEU A 38 7.54 2.87 -9.11
N PRO A 39 8.54 3.27 -9.92
CA PRO A 39 8.28 4.02 -11.14
C PRO A 39 7.43 3.22 -12.14
N TRP A 40 7.64 1.90 -12.21
CA TRP A 40 6.85 1.02 -13.05
C TRP A 40 5.41 0.91 -12.56
N PHE A 41 5.19 0.79 -11.25
CA PHE A 41 3.84 0.78 -10.68
C PHE A 41 3.10 2.09 -10.92
N LEU A 42 3.80 3.24 -10.85
CA LEU A 42 3.22 4.55 -11.17
C LEU A 42 2.81 4.64 -12.65
N LEU A 43 3.60 4.12 -13.58
CA LEU A 43 3.23 4.07 -15.00
C LEU A 43 2.02 3.17 -15.24
N VAL A 44 1.99 1.97 -14.65
CA VAL A 44 0.85 1.06 -14.77
C VAL A 44 -0.42 1.68 -14.19
N GLY A 45 -0.31 2.32 -13.02
CA GLY A 45 -1.40 3.07 -12.40
C GLY A 45 -1.90 4.21 -13.28
N ALA A 46 -0.99 4.98 -13.90
CA ALA A 46 -1.37 6.03 -14.84
C ALA A 46 -2.15 5.49 -16.04
N VAL A 47 -1.69 4.40 -16.65
CA VAL A 47 -2.39 3.75 -17.78
C VAL A 47 -3.76 3.26 -17.34
N ALA A 48 -3.86 2.62 -16.17
CA ALA A 48 -5.14 2.18 -15.62
C ALA A 48 -6.11 3.35 -15.41
N ASN A 49 -5.64 4.47 -14.84
CA ASN A 49 -6.44 5.68 -14.63
C ASN A 49 -6.95 6.29 -15.95
N VAL A 50 -6.13 6.29 -17.00
CA VAL A 50 -6.57 6.71 -18.35
C VAL A 50 -7.66 5.79 -18.89
N ILE A 51 -7.51 4.47 -18.73
CA ILE A 51 -8.53 3.50 -19.16
C ILE A 51 -9.83 3.74 -18.38
N TYR A 52 -9.75 3.87 -17.05
CA TYR A 52 -10.91 4.13 -16.21
C TYR A 52 -11.60 5.44 -16.54
N TYR A 53 -10.84 6.48 -16.91
CA TYR A 53 -11.42 7.72 -17.40
C TYR A 53 -12.34 7.47 -18.60
N PHE A 54 -11.89 6.74 -19.63
CA PHE A 54 -12.70 6.48 -20.81
C PHE A 54 -13.93 5.61 -20.53
N VAL A 55 -13.83 4.66 -19.58
CA VAL A 55 -14.95 3.79 -19.18
C VAL A 55 -16.00 4.58 -18.39
N LEU A 56 -15.58 5.42 -17.44
CA LEU A 56 -16.47 6.13 -16.51
C LEU A 56 -17.00 7.46 -17.06
N ARG A 57 -16.33 8.07 -18.06
CA ARG A 57 -16.75 9.32 -18.70
C ARG A 57 -18.19 9.32 -19.22
N LYS A 58 -18.74 8.15 -19.56
CA LYS A 58 -20.13 8.02 -20.03
C LYS A 58 -21.18 7.88 -18.91
N LYS A 59 -20.79 7.53 -17.69
CA LYS A 59 -21.71 7.17 -16.60
C LYS A 59 -21.78 8.19 -15.47
N GLU A 60 -20.70 8.89 -15.13
CA GLU A 60 -20.71 9.84 -14.01
C GLU A 60 -19.93 11.13 -14.30
N GLY A 61 -20.46 12.22 -13.74
CA GLY A 61 -20.01 13.59 -13.90
C GLY A 61 -19.17 14.12 -12.72
N LYS A 62 -18.53 15.26 -12.98
CA LYS A 62 -17.75 16.13 -12.08
C LYS A 62 -16.39 15.63 -11.57
N TYR A 63 -16.24 14.38 -11.14
CA TYR A 63 -14.96 13.89 -10.57
C TYR A 63 -14.10 13.08 -11.54
N THR A 64 -14.63 12.71 -12.71
CA THR A 64 -13.94 11.91 -13.72
C THR A 64 -12.65 12.58 -14.20
N ASN A 65 -12.61 13.92 -14.26
CA ASN A 65 -11.41 14.66 -14.67
C ASN A 65 -10.26 14.54 -13.65
N MET A 66 -10.54 14.21 -12.37
CA MET A 66 -9.48 13.98 -11.38
C MET A 66 -8.65 12.74 -11.72
N LEU A 67 -9.21 11.76 -12.42
CA LEU A 67 -8.48 10.57 -12.89
C LEU A 67 -7.38 10.92 -13.89
N LEU A 68 -7.62 11.93 -14.76
CA LEU A 68 -6.60 12.39 -15.71
C LEU A 68 -5.48 13.17 -15.00
N ILE A 69 -5.84 13.95 -13.99
CA ILE A 69 -4.85 14.68 -13.18
C ILE A 69 -3.98 13.67 -12.43
N ASP A 70 -4.57 12.64 -11.81
CA ASP A 70 -3.84 11.59 -11.11
C ASP A 70 -2.94 10.77 -12.06
N ALA A 71 -3.43 10.46 -13.26
CA ALA A 71 -2.63 9.80 -14.30
C ALA A 71 -1.43 10.66 -14.73
N LEU A 72 -1.64 11.95 -14.97
CA LEU A 72 -0.57 12.87 -15.36
C LEU A 72 0.48 13.02 -14.24
N LEU A 73 0.02 13.16 -13.00
CA LEU A 73 0.87 13.26 -11.82
C LEU A 73 1.69 11.99 -11.62
N SER A 74 1.07 10.82 -11.82
CA SER A 74 1.73 9.52 -11.72
C SER A 74 2.81 9.34 -12.79
N VAL A 75 2.56 9.75 -14.04
CA VAL A 75 3.59 9.75 -15.10
C VAL A 75 4.73 10.70 -14.74
N LEU A 76 4.41 11.90 -14.27
CA LEU A 76 5.40 12.89 -13.88
C LEU A 76 6.31 12.35 -12.77
N PHE A 77 5.75 11.76 -11.71
CA PHE A 77 6.55 11.14 -10.65
C PHE A 77 7.36 9.94 -11.13
N ALA A 78 6.79 9.09 -11.99
CA ALA A 78 7.53 7.98 -12.58
C ALA A 78 8.78 8.46 -13.33
N VAL A 79 8.64 9.47 -14.20
CA VAL A 79 9.75 10.07 -14.94
C VAL A 79 10.79 10.66 -13.99
N ILE A 80 10.34 11.42 -12.98
CA ILE A 80 11.25 11.99 -11.97
C ILE A 80 12.05 10.88 -11.27
N PHE A 81 11.41 9.81 -10.82
CA PHE A 81 12.12 8.72 -10.15
C PHE A 81 13.06 7.94 -11.08
N PHE A 82 12.70 7.78 -12.36
CA PHE A 82 13.62 7.21 -13.36
C PHE A 82 14.87 8.08 -13.55
N MET A 83 14.71 9.40 -13.60
CA MET A 83 15.82 10.33 -13.82
C MET A 83 16.71 10.52 -12.59
N GLN A 84 16.12 10.47 -11.39
CA GLN A 84 16.83 10.65 -10.12
C GLN A 84 17.74 9.46 -9.73
N GLY A 85 17.51 8.28 -10.30
CA GLY A 85 18.26 7.06 -9.97
C GLY A 85 17.87 6.44 -8.63
N ILE A 86 18.42 5.25 -8.37
CA ILE A 86 17.99 4.37 -7.25
C ILE A 86 18.29 5.01 -5.87
N LEU A 87 19.46 5.64 -5.71
CA LEU A 87 19.90 6.23 -4.44
C LEU A 87 18.98 7.37 -3.98
N LEU A 88 18.69 8.31 -4.87
CA LEU A 88 17.88 9.48 -4.54
C LEU A 88 16.39 9.12 -4.37
N THR A 89 15.90 8.15 -5.15
CA THR A 89 14.54 7.59 -5.00
C THR A 89 14.37 6.90 -3.65
N SER A 90 15.37 6.16 -3.18
CA SER A 90 15.34 5.47 -1.88
C SER A 90 15.09 6.45 -0.74
N ILE A 91 15.84 7.55 -0.71
CA ILE A 91 15.72 8.58 0.32
C ILE A 91 14.37 9.31 0.21
N SER A 92 13.97 9.67 -1.00
CA SER A 92 12.71 10.39 -1.26
C SER A 92 11.48 9.60 -0.83
N VAL A 93 11.47 8.27 -1.05
CA VAL A 93 10.36 7.40 -0.65
C VAL A 93 10.23 7.33 0.87
N VAL A 94 11.35 7.30 1.61
CA VAL A 94 11.30 7.33 3.08
C VAL A 94 10.73 8.64 3.59
N PHE A 95 11.17 9.78 3.04
CA PHE A 95 10.62 11.08 3.44
C PHE A 95 9.14 11.23 3.08
N PHE A 96 8.72 10.73 1.91
CA PHE A 96 7.32 10.70 1.53
C PHE A 96 6.49 9.84 2.50
N ALA A 97 6.98 8.65 2.84
CA ALA A 97 6.34 7.78 3.82
C ALA A 97 6.27 8.43 5.21
N ALA A 98 7.33 9.13 5.63
CA ALA A 98 7.36 9.88 6.88
C ALA A 98 6.32 11.01 6.89
N PHE A 99 6.24 11.79 5.81
CA PHE A 99 5.23 12.83 5.65
C PHE A 99 3.80 12.25 5.73
N MET A 100 3.55 11.14 5.02
CA MET A 100 2.26 10.46 5.07
C MET A 100 1.92 9.93 6.46
N ALA A 101 2.90 9.36 7.18
CA ALA A 101 2.72 8.90 8.56
C ALA A 101 2.38 10.07 9.50
N MET A 102 3.05 11.22 9.33
CA MET A 102 2.76 12.43 10.11
C MET A 102 1.36 12.96 9.82
N PHE A 103 0.99 13.10 8.55
CA PHE A 103 -0.31 13.60 8.14
C PHE A 103 -1.45 12.69 8.64
N LYS A 104 -1.32 11.37 8.50
CA LYS A 104 -2.28 10.40 9.04
C LYS A 104 -2.34 10.42 10.56
N GLY A 105 -1.22 10.57 11.24
CA GLY A 105 -1.16 10.69 12.69
C GLY A 105 -1.91 11.94 13.19
N ILE A 106 -1.75 13.09 12.53
CA ILE A 106 -2.48 14.32 12.87
C ILE A 106 -3.99 14.13 12.64
N LEU A 107 -4.39 13.59 11.48
CA LEU A 107 -5.80 13.32 11.19
C LEU A 107 -6.43 12.33 12.17
N GLY A 108 -5.72 11.23 12.48
CA GLY A 108 -6.17 10.24 13.44
C GLY A 108 -6.34 10.81 14.84
N PHE A 109 -5.48 11.75 15.24
CA PHE A 109 -5.62 12.47 16.49
C PHE A 109 -6.89 13.34 16.50
N CYS A 110 -7.18 14.07 15.41
CA CYS A 110 -8.44 14.80 15.26
C CYS A 110 -9.66 13.88 15.37
N TYR A 111 -9.67 12.74 14.67
CA TYR A 111 -10.76 11.77 14.75
C TYR A 111 -10.92 11.16 16.14
N ALA A 112 -9.82 10.92 16.85
CA ALA A 112 -9.91 10.48 18.24
C ALA A 112 -10.61 11.55 19.09
N LEU A 113 -10.29 12.83 18.97
CA LEU A 113 -10.99 13.88 19.73
C LEU A 113 -12.51 13.87 19.50
N GLU A 114 -12.97 13.56 18.28
CA GLU A 114 -14.39 13.39 17.96
C GLU A 114 -14.97 12.09 18.54
N LEU A 115 -14.25 10.96 18.43
CA LEU A 115 -14.66 9.66 18.98
C LEU A 115 -14.74 9.63 20.51
N LYS A 116 -14.13 10.60 21.21
CA LYS A 116 -14.23 10.74 22.66
C LYS A 116 -15.68 10.77 23.14
N GLN A 117 -16.61 11.24 22.29
CA GLN A 117 -18.04 11.30 22.58
C GLN A 117 -18.73 9.92 22.47
N SER A 118 -18.18 8.98 21.70
CA SER A 118 -18.79 7.67 21.38
C SER A 118 -18.28 6.50 22.24
N LYS A 119 -17.33 6.73 23.17
CA LYS A 119 -16.69 5.76 24.11
C LYS A 119 -16.03 4.50 23.52
N GLN A 120 -16.38 4.06 22.31
CA GLN A 120 -15.77 2.88 21.69
C GLN A 120 -14.46 3.24 21.01
N SER A 121 -13.38 2.52 21.34
CA SER A 121 -12.08 2.52 20.67
C SER A 121 -11.29 3.84 20.64
N TRP A 122 -11.78 4.90 21.30
CA TRP A 122 -11.12 6.22 21.37
C TRP A 122 -9.63 6.15 21.74
N ALA A 123 -9.31 5.44 22.82
CA ALA A 123 -7.95 5.32 23.32
C ALA A 123 -7.01 4.65 22.32
N LEU A 124 -7.49 3.62 21.61
CA LEU A 124 -6.71 2.91 20.59
C LEU A 124 -6.40 3.81 19.39
N VAL A 125 -7.37 4.62 18.94
CA VAL A 125 -7.17 5.57 17.85
C VAL A 125 -6.19 6.68 18.27
N CYS A 126 -6.31 7.21 19.49
CA CYS A 126 -5.36 8.18 20.03
C CYS A 126 -3.93 7.63 20.08
N ILE A 127 -3.74 6.45 20.65
CA ILE A 127 -2.40 5.84 20.81
C ILE A 127 -1.76 5.54 19.45
N SER A 128 -2.51 4.94 18.51
CA SER A 128 -2.00 4.67 17.16
C SER A 128 -1.65 5.94 16.38
N SER A 129 -2.38 7.02 16.60
CA SER A 129 -2.13 8.33 15.99
C SER A 129 -0.85 8.98 16.51
N ILE A 130 -0.65 8.99 17.83
CA ILE A 130 0.58 9.48 18.46
C ILE A 130 1.78 8.65 18.00
N LEU A 131 1.64 7.32 17.97
CA LEU A 131 2.69 6.43 17.50
C LEU A 131 3.06 6.69 16.03
N SER A 132 2.08 7.00 15.18
CA SER A 132 2.31 7.37 13.79
C SER A 132 3.11 8.67 13.63
N ILE A 133 2.84 9.67 14.48
CA ILE A 133 3.61 10.93 14.51
C ILE A 133 5.05 10.66 14.97
N ILE A 134 5.24 9.86 16.03
CA ILE A 134 6.57 9.50 16.53
C ILE A 134 7.37 8.77 15.44
N LEU A 135 6.76 7.80 14.77
CA LEU A 135 7.39 7.06 13.66
C LEU A 135 7.78 7.99 12.51
N ALA A 136 6.94 8.98 12.17
CA ALA A 136 7.27 9.97 11.16
C ALA A 136 8.53 10.78 11.54
N VAL A 137 8.62 11.24 12.79
CA VAL A 137 9.79 11.97 13.29
C VAL A 137 11.04 11.07 13.23
N ILE A 138 10.93 9.81 13.65
CA ILE A 138 12.04 8.85 13.58
C ILE A 138 12.51 8.67 12.14
N PHE A 139 11.60 8.55 11.18
CA PHE A 139 11.97 8.36 9.77
C PHE A 139 12.64 9.58 9.16
N VAL A 140 12.27 10.80 9.60
CA VAL A 140 12.94 12.04 9.17
C VAL A 140 14.36 12.14 9.75
N VAL A 141 14.54 11.79 11.03
CA VAL A 141 15.84 11.89 11.72
C VAL A 141 16.78 10.74 11.31
N TYR A 142 16.24 9.53 11.14
CA TYR A 142 16.97 8.31 10.80
C TYR A 142 16.38 7.62 9.57
N PRO A 143 16.63 8.13 8.35
CA PRO A 143 16.04 7.61 7.12
C PRO A 143 16.43 6.15 6.82
N GLU A 144 17.61 5.70 7.28
CA GLU A 144 18.03 4.30 7.15
C GLU A 144 17.10 3.34 7.90
N ILE A 145 16.68 3.72 9.11
CA ILE A 145 15.71 2.96 9.91
C ILE A 145 14.34 2.98 9.22
N GLY A 146 13.99 4.11 8.58
CA GLY A 146 12.77 4.22 7.78
C GLY A 146 12.71 3.24 6.62
N GLY A 147 13.80 3.12 5.84
CA GLY A 147 13.89 2.15 4.75
C GLY A 147 13.71 0.70 5.22
N LEU A 148 14.41 0.31 6.29
CA LEU A 148 14.27 -1.00 6.92
C LEU A 148 12.83 -1.26 7.40
N SER A 149 12.24 -0.28 8.09
CA SER A 149 10.89 -0.39 8.65
C SER A 149 9.84 -0.55 7.56
N ILE A 150 9.95 0.21 6.47
CA ILE A 150 9.05 0.09 5.31
C ILE A 150 9.18 -1.29 4.67
N GLY A 151 10.41 -1.80 4.52
CA GLY A 151 10.66 -3.15 4.02
C GLY A 151 9.98 -4.23 4.85
N PHE A 152 10.11 -4.16 6.18
CA PHE A 152 9.42 -5.06 7.10
C PHE A 152 7.90 -4.98 7.00
N ILE A 153 7.34 -3.76 6.98
CA ILE A 153 5.90 -3.54 6.89
C ILE A 153 5.36 -4.13 5.58
N LEU A 154 6.03 -3.90 4.45
CA LEU A 154 5.62 -4.45 3.16
C LEU A 154 5.67 -5.98 3.14
N ALA A 155 6.76 -6.58 3.63
CA ALA A 155 6.87 -8.03 3.72
C ALA A 155 5.78 -8.64 4.60
N PHE A 156 5.52 -8.03 5.75
CA PHE A 156 4.46 -8.44 6.65
C PHE A 156 3.08 -8.31 6.00
N MET A 157 2.80 -7.21 5.29
CA MET A 157 1.56 -7.03 4.55
C MET A 157 1.39 -8.11 3.48
N MET A 158 2.43 -8.41 2.68
CA MET A 158 2.35 -9.46 1.66
C MET A 158 2.03 -10.82 2.26
N LEU A 159 2.65 -11.15 3.41
CA LEU A 159 2.36 -12.37 4.16
C LEU A 159 0.90 -12.41 4.62
N MET A 160 0.42 -11.34 5.25
CA MET A 160 -0.95 -11.26 5.75
C MET A 160 -1.97 -11.33 4.59
N PHE A 161 -1.72 -10.64 3.49
CA PHE A 161 -2.56 -10.71 2.29
C PHE A 161 -2.61 -12.13 1.71
N GLY A 162 -1.47 -12.83 1.66
CA GLY A 162 -1.43 -14.22 1.20
C GLY A 162 -2.27 -15.16 2.09
N ILE A 163 -2.17 -15.02 3.41
CA ILE A 163 -2.98 -15.78 4.37
C ILE A 163 -4.47 -15.45 4.21
N THR A 164 -4.83 -14.16 4.20
CA THR A 164 -6.23 -13.73 4.05
C THR A 164 -6.82 -14.21 2.72
N SER A 165 -6.04 -14.14 1.63
CA SER A 165 -6.43 -14.73 0.36
C SER A 165 -6.74 -16.20 0.59
N LEU A 166 -5.79 -17.02 1.05
CA LEU A 166 -6.00 -18.45 1.24
C LEU A 166 -7.26 -18.78 2.08
N CYS A 167 -7.52 -18.02 3.15
CA CYS A 167 -8.74 -18.14 3.96
C CYS A 167 -10.02 -17.83 3.15
N VAL A 168 -10.02 -16.78 2.33
CA VAL A 168 -11.17 -16.42 1.49
C VAL A 168 -11.48 -17.52 0.47
N TRP A 169 -10.49 -18.16 -0.14
CA TRP A 169 -10.76 -19.30 -1.03
C TRP A 169 -11.34 -20.50 -0.30
N ALA A 170 -10.82 -20.81 0.89
CA ALA A 170 -11.39 -21.88 1.71
C ALA A 170 -12.86 -21.58 2.07
N GLY A 171 -13.16 -20.35 2.50
CA GLY A 171 -14.51 -19.92 2.83
C GLY A 171 -15.47 -19.94 1.63
N VAL A 172 -15.03 -19.47 0.46
CA VAL A 172 -15.83 -19.53 -0.77
C VAL A 172 -16.08 -20.97 -1.21
N ARG A 173 -15.08 -21.86 -1.11
CA ARG A 173 -15.24 -23.29 -1.42
C ARG A 173 -16.29 -23.96 -0.55
N ASP A 174 -16.29 -23.67 0.75
CA ASP A 174 -17.23 -24.27 1.71
C ASP A 174 -18.68 -23.81 1.49
N LEU A 175 -18.89 -22.61 0.94
CA LEU A 175 -20.23 -22.13 0.56
C LEU A 175 -20.80 -22.86 -0.65
N TYR A 176 -19.97 -23.24 -1.62
CA TYR A 176 -20.41 -23.99 -2.82
C TYR A 176 -20.70 -25.47 -2.57
N HIS A 177 -20.17 -26.07 -1.48
CA HIS A 177 -20.45 -27.46 -1.12
C HIS A 177 -21.70 -27.63 -0.24
N LYS A 178 -22.28 -26.53 0.26
CA LYS A 178 -23.52 -26.52 1.07
C LYS A 178 -24.79 -26.22 0.25
N GLN A 179 -24.68 -26.03 -1.06
CA GLN A 179 -25.79 -25.89 -2.01
C GLN A 179 -25.88 -27.14 -2.88
#